data_AF-A0A4V2VL35-F1
#
_entry.id   AF-A0A4V2VL35-F1
#
_cell.length_a   1.000
_cell.length_b   1.000
_cell.length_c   1.000
_cell.angle_alpha   90.00
_cell.angle_beta   90.00
_cell.angle_gamma   90.00
#
_symmetry.space_group_name_H-M   'P 1'
#
loop_
_entity.id
_entity.type
_entity.pdbx_description
1 polymer ?
#
loop_
_entity_poly.entity_id
_entity_poly.type
_entity_poly.pdbx_seq_one_letter_code
_entity_poly.pdbx_strand_id
1 'polypeptide(L)' 'MAVTAYICGICGYVYDGEDFLKEADDYRCPLCDHGKDAFNERSFDHEVNLASDEYHRVKKEETK' A
#
# COMPACT_ATOMS: atom_id res chain seq x y z
N MET A 1 -7.32 -9.64 -10.98
CA MET A 1 -6.70 -8.33 -11.29
C MET A 1 -6.24 -7.79 -9.95
N ALA A 2 -4.94 -7.57 -9.75
CA ALA A 2 -4.46 -6.95 -8.52
C ALA A 2 -4.83 -5.47 -8.57
N VAL A 3 -5.57 -4.98 -7.58
CA VAL A 3 -5.87 -3.54 -7.47
C VAL A 3 -4.66 -2.88 -6.82
N THR A 4 -3.94 -2.05 -7.59
CA THR A 4 -2.84 -1.25 -7.05
C THR A 4 -3.34 0.14 -6.70
N ALA A 5 -2.92 0.66 -5.55
CA ALA A 5 -3.26 2.00 -5.06
C ALA A 5 -2.00 2.71 -4.56
N TYR A 6 -1.99 4.03 -4.65
CA TYR A 6 -0.93 4.84 -4.07
C TYR A 6 -1.26 5.17 -2.63
N ILE A 7 -0.37 4.78 -1.71
CA ILE A 7 -0.57 4.96 -0.27
C ILE A 7 0.58 5.82 0.27
N CYS A 8 0.24 6.85 1.04
CA CYS A 8 1.22 7.66 1.75
C CYS A 8 1.92 6.79 2.81
N GLY A 9 3.23 6.60 2.68
CA GLY A 9 4.04 5.83 3.63
C GLY A 9 4.22 6.50 4.99
N ILE A 10 3.82 7.76 5.13
CA ILE A 10 3.91 8.52 6.39
C ILE A 10 2.66 8.33 7.25
N CYS A 11 1.46 8.51 6.67
CA CYS A 11 0.19 8.52 7.41
C CYS A 11 -0.80 7.41 7.00
N GLY A 12 -0.56 6.71 5.89
CA GLY A 12 -1.46 5.68 5.38
C GLY A 12 -2.63 6.19 4.55
N TYR A 13 -2.67 7.47 4.15
CA TYR A 13 -3.68 7.98 3.21
C TYR A 13 -3.64 7.19 1.90
N VAL A 14 -4.78 6.63 1.48
CA VAL A 14 -4.95 5.97 0.19
C VAL A 14 -5.43 7.02 -0.81
N TYR A 15 -4.69 7.18 -1.89
CA TYR A 15 -5.07 8.08 -2.98
C TYR A 15 -6.37 7.61 -3.63
N ASP A 16 -7.32 8.54 -3.78
CA ASP A 16 -8.70 8.31 -4.19
C ASP A 16 -9.00 8.75 -5.64
N GLY A 17 -8.00 9.34 -6.33
CA GLY A 17 -8.11 9.70 -7.75
C GLY A 17 -7.81 8.53 -8.70
N GLU A 18 -8.02 8.76 -10.00
CA GLU A 18 -7.85 7.73 -11.03
C GLU A 18 -6.38 7.41 -11.35
N ASP A 19 -5.51 8.43 -11.42
CA ASP A 19 -4.12 8.28 -11.86
C ASP A 19 -3.20 9.20 -11.06
N PHE A 20 -2.59 8.66 -10.01
CA PHE A 20 -1.65 9.38 -9.15
C PHE A 20 -0.42 9.91 -9.92
N LEU A 21 0.00 9.22 -10.99
CA LEU A 21 1.20 9.63 -11.72
C LEU A 21 0.97 10.94 -12.49
N LYS A 22 -0.26 11.26 -12.85
CA LYS A 22 -0.64 12.51 -13.53
C LYS A 22 -0.73 13.72 -12.61
N GLU A 23 -0.76 13.52 -11.29
CA GLU A 23 -0.76 14.63 -10.34
C GLU A 23 0.50 15.47 -10.47
N ALA A 24 0.39 16.76 -10.16
CA ALA A 24 1.53 17.66 -10.18
C ALA A 24 2.58 17.28 -9.11
N ASP A 25 3.83 17.65 -9.34
CA ASP A 25 4.94 17.34 -8.41
C ASP A 25 4.80 18.05 -7.05
N ASP A 26 4.00 19.12 -6.99
CA ASP A 26 3.67 19.85 -5.78
C ASP A 26 2.45 19.29 -5.02
N TYR A 27 1.89 18.17 -5.48
CA TYR A 27 0.83 17.45 -4.76
C TYR A 27 1.27 17.15 -3.32
N ARG A 28 0.38 17.46 -2.37
CA ARG A 28 0.59 17.21 -0.94
C ARG A 28 -0.49 16.29 -0.40
N CYS A 29 -0.07 15.36 0.46
CA CYS A 29 -0.98 14.47 1.16
C CYS A 29 -1.98 15.29 2.00
N PRO A 30 -3.30 15.08 1.86
CA PRO A 30 -4.31 15.87 2.57
C PRO A 30 -4.36 15.61 4.08
N LEU A 31 -3.72 14.53 4.56
CA LEU A 31 -3.69 14.17 5.98
C LEU A 31 -2.40 14.62 6.70
N CYS A 32 -1.25 14.64 6.02
CA CYS A 32 0.04 14.89 6.66
C CYS A 32 0.94 15.92 5.96
N ASP A 33 0.47 16.55 4.88
CA ASP A 33 1.15 17.63 4.14
C ASP A 33 2.52 17.29 3.54
N HIS A 34 2.91 16.02 3.56
CA HIS A 34 4.11 15.53 2.88
C HIS A 34 3.89 15.47 1.37
N GLY A 35 4.98 15.62 0.62
CA GLY A 35 4.96 15.65 -0.83
C GLY A 35 4.60 14.31 -1.47
N LYS A 36 4.49 14.34 -2.80
CA LYS A 36 4.22 13.19 -3.67
C LYS A 36 5.24 12.05 -3.49
N ASP A 37 6.47 12.37 -3.09
CA ASP A 37 7.56 11.43 -2.80
C ASP A 37 7.27 10.50 -1.62
N ALA A 38 6.35 10.87 -0.73
CA ALA A 38 5.93 10.03 0.38
C ALA A 38 4.99 8.88 -0.04
N PHE A 39 4.47 8.87 -1.27
CA PHE A 39 3.52 7.86 -1.73
C PHE A 39 4.21 6.68 -2.40
N ASN A 40 3.70 5.48 -2.14
CA ASN A 40 4.18 4.24 -2.74
C ASN A 40 3.02 3.48 -3.37
N GLU A 41 3.25 2.87 -4.52
CA GLU A 41 2.31 1.92 -5.10
C GLU A 41 2.28 0.65 -4.25
N ARG A 42 1.08 0.23 -3.85
CA ARG A 42 0.84 -0.94 -2.99
C ARG A 42 -0.28 -1.79 -3.57
N SER A 43 -0.15 -3.10 -3.41
CA SER A 43 -1.16 -4.08 -3.81
C SER A 43 -1.64 -4.79 -2.55
N PHE A 44 -2.76 -4.32 -2.01
CA PHE A 44 -3.27 -4.82 -0.73
C PHE A 44 -3.58 -6.32 -0.79
N ASP A 45 -4.21 -6.77 -1.88
CA ASP A 45 -4.52 -8.20 -2.09
C ASP A 45 -3.25 -9.05 -2.07
N HIS A 46 -2.19 -8.60 -2.75
CA HIS A 46 -0.93 -9.34 -2.81
C HIS A 46 -0.27 -9.43 -1.44
N GLU A 47 -0.21 -8.32 -0.71
CA GLU A 47 0.40 -8.28 0.63
C GLU A 47 -0.35 -9.14 1.63
N VAL A 48 -1.69 -9.08 1.63
CA VAL A 48 -2.52 -9.91 2.50
C VAL A 48 -2.36 -11.40 2.18
N ASN A 49 -2.34 -11.76 0.90
CA ASN A 49 -2.14 -13.16 0.50
C ASN A 49 -0.78 -13.69 0.96
N LEU A 50 0.30 -12.93 0.77
CA LEU A 50 1.63 -13.32 1.25
C LEU A 50 1.67 -13.50 2.77
N ALA A 51 1.06 -12.58 3.53
CA ALA A 51 1.00 -12.67 4.98
C ALA A 51 0.19 -13.90 5.44
N SER A 52 -0.93 -14.20 4.78
CA SER A 52 -1.75 -15.38 5.06
C SER A 52 -1.00 -16.69 4.77
N ASP A 53 -0.31 -16.75 3.63
CA ASP A 53 0.50 -17.92 3.25
C ASP A 53 1.63 -18.17 4.24
N GLU A 54 2.33 -17.11 4.67
CA GLU A 54 3.37 -17.19 5.69
C GLU A 54 2.80 -17.70 7.02
N TYR A 55 1.67 -17.15 7.48
CA TYR A 55 1.01 -17.59 8.70
C TYR A 55 0.70 -19.09 8.66
N HIS A 56 0.09 -19.59 7.57
CA HIS A 56 -0.23 -21.00 7.44
C HIS A 56 1.00 -21.90 7.38
N ARG A 57 2.09 -21.44 6.75
CA ARG A 57 3.37 -22.16 6.73
C ARG A 57 3.94 -22.30 8.14
N VAL A 58 4.07 -21.19 8.88
CA VAL A 58 4.58 -21.19 10.25
C VAL A 58 3.69 -22.05 11.14
N LYS A 59 2.36 -21.94 11.01
CA LYS A 59 1.44 -22.70 11.84
C LYS A 59 1.57 -24.21 11.65
N LYS A 60 1.77 -24.65 10.40
CA LYS A 60 2.00 -26.06 10.08
C LYS A 60 3.28 -26.58 10.71
N GLU A 61 4.35 -25.78 10.73
CA GLU A 61 5.63 -26.12 11.35
C GLU A 61 5.53 -26.21 12.88
N GLU A 62 4.78 -25.32 13.54
CA GLU A 62 4.54 -25.36 15.00
C GLU A 62 3.79 -26.63 15.46
N THR A 63 2.89 -27.14 14.61
CA THR A 63 2.05 -28.31 14.94
C THR A 63 2.69 -29.66 14.60
N LYS A 64 3.92 -29.66 14.07
CA LYS A 64 4.69 -30.86 13.73
C LYS A 64 5.59 -31.29 14.89
#